data_AF-A0A7V4N302-F1
#
_entry.id   AF-A0A7V4N302-F1
#
_cell.length_a   1.000
_cell.length_b   1.000
_cell.length_c   1.000
_cell.angle_alpha   90.00
_cell.angle_beta   90.00
_cell.angle_gamma   90.00
#
_symmetry.space_group_name_H-M   'P 1'
#
loop_
_entity.id
_entity.type
_entity.pdbx_description
1 polymer ?
#
loop_
_entity_poly.entity_id
_entity_poly.type
_entity_poly.pdbx_seq_one_letter_code
_entity_poly.pdbx_strand_id
1 'polypeptide(L)'
;MKFLKTLISILLFIIFLYTFVYPILIPISYLKKKNPKITAMMKYRINQWEKKGKKVKIKQIWVPLNKISPYLKKAVLIAEDDKFYYHEGFDLDAIMLAVEKNIKAGKLKYGGSTISQQLAKNLFLNPSKNPVRKIQEAIITFRLERTLPKNRILELYLNVAEWGEGIFGIEAASRHYFGKPSSALNPWESALLASVLPNPIKYNPLSQSSYVQKKAKLIYFIMKKRGIIKEEYEEITEETETELSQENKTEEIPLQEPIFQENKTFSENQTSL
;
A
#
# COMPACT_ATOMS: atom_id res chain seq x y z
N MET A 1 -16.00 -32.33 40.81
CA MET A 1 -16.24 -30.91 40.44
C MET A 1 -15.08 -29.96 40.78
N LYS A 2 -14.45 -30.01 41.98
CA LYS A 2 -13.33 -29.12 42.33
C LYS A 2 -12.11 -29.26 41.39
N PHE A 3 -11.70 -30.50 41.09
CA PHE A 3 -10.59 -30.79 40.16
C PHE A 3 -10.79 -30.19 38.76
N LEU A 4 -11.98 -30.34 38.17
CA LEU A 4 -12.30 -29.78 36.86
C LEU A 4 -12.26 -28.25 36.86
N LYS A 5 -12.75 -27.60 37.92
CA LYS A 5 -12.66 -26.14 38.08
C LYS A 5 -11.20 -25.66 38.15
N THR A 6 -10.33 -26.39 38.85
CA THR A 6 -8.90 -26.10 38.92
C THR A 6 -8.24 -26.21 37.54
N LEU A 7 -8.54 -27.28 36.78
CA LEU A 7 -8.00 -27.47 35.43
C LEU A 7 -8.42 -26.36 34.47
N ILE A 8 -9.69 -25.95 34.50
CA ILE A 8 -10.20 -24.84 33.70
C ILE A 8 -9.51 -23.53 34.09
N SER A 9 -9.33 -23.27 35.40
CA SER A 9 -8.63 -22.08 35.87
C SER A 9 -7.18 -22.03 35.40
N ILE A 10 -6.46 -23.16 35.45
CA ILE A 10 -5.09 -23.27 34.93
C ILE A 10 -5.06 -23.01 33.43
N LEU A 11 -5.97 -23.60 32.66
CA LEU A 11 -6.04 -23.39 31.22
C LEU A 11 -6.30 -21.91 30.87
N LEU A 12 -7.25 -21.27 31.54
CA LEU A 12 -7.54 -19.84 31.35
C LEU A 12 -6.33 -18.98 31.71
N PHE A 13 -5.61 -19.32 32.78
CA PHE A 13 -4.39 -18.64 33.17
C PHE A 13 -3.29 -18.78 32.11
N ILE A 14 -3.09 -19.97 31.54
CA ILE A 14 -2.14 -20.20 30.44
C ILE A 14 -2.53 -19.37 29.21
N ILE A 15 -3.81 -19.35 28.84
CA ILE A 15 -4.31 -18.53 27.73
C ILE A 15 -4.07 -17.05 27.99
N PHE A 16 -4.28 -16.59 29.23
CA PHE A 16 -3.99 -15.23 29.63
C PHE A 16 -2.51 -14.89 29.50
N LEU A 17 -1.61 -15.73 30.04
CA LEU A 17 -0.17 -15.55 29.92
C LEU A 17 0.27 -15.52 28.45
N TYR A 18 -0.25 -16.43 27.63
CA TYR A 18 0.04 -16.45 26.20
C TYR A 18 -0.48 -15.19 25.47
N THR A 19 -1.66 -14.71 25.83
CA THR A 19 -2.27 -13.56 25.15
C THR A 19 -1.61 -12.24 25.55
N PHE A 20 -1.36 -12.04 26.84
CA PHE A 20 -0.95 -10.74 27.38
C PHE A 20 0.52 -10.67 27.79
N VAL A 21 1.09 -11.74 28.36
CA VAL A 21 2.47 -11.71 28.89
C VAL A 21 3.50 -12.02 27.80
N TYR A 22 3.28 -13.05 26.99
CA TYR A 22 4.18 -13.41 25.88
C TYR A 22 4.56 -12.23 24.96
N PRO A 23 3.63 -11.41 24.42
CA PRO A 23 3.99 -10.29 23.56
C PRO A 23 4.80 -9.19 24.26
N ILE A 24 4.77 -9.12 25.59
CA ILE A 24 5.58 -8.18 26.40
C ILE A 24 7.02 -8.68 26.53
N LEU A 25 7.22 -10.00 26.57
CA LEU A 25 8.55 -10.61 26.72
C LEU A 25 9.39 -10.58 25.44
N ILE A 26 8.78 -10.33 24.28
CA ILE A 26 9.52 -10.23 23.01
C ILE A 26 10.56 -9.09 23.11
N PRO A 27 11.86 -9.33 22.92
CA PRO A 27 12.84 -8.26 22.94
C PRO A 27 12.69 -7.45 21.66
N ILE A 28 12.21 -6.20 21.72
CA ILE A 28 12.06 -5.32 20.54
C ILE A 28 13.27 -4.40 20.37
N SER A 29 13.97 -4.08 21.45
CA SER A 29 15.10 -3.15 21.48
C SER A 29 16.24 -3.52 20.53
N TYR A 30 16.46 -4.80 20.24
CA TYR A 30 17.50 -5.24 19.29
C TYR A 30 17.26 -4.68 17.87
N LEU A 31 16.00 -4.44 17.50
CA LEU A 31 15.63 -3.89 16.19
C LEU A 31 16.14 -2.46 15.97
N LYS A 32 16.55 -1.75 17.03
CA LYS A 32 17.22 -0.44 16.90
C LYS A 32 18.52 -0.53 16.08
N LYS A 33 19.24 -1.65 16.21
CA LYS A 33 20.60 -1.80 15.65
C LYS A 33 20.73 -2.99 14.69
N LYS A 34 19.87 -3.99 14.80
CA LYS A 34 19.97 -5.25 14.05
C LYS A 34 18.75 -5.46 13.18
N ASN A 35 18.98 -6.03 12.00
CA ASN A 35 17.93 -6.37 11.06
C ASN A 35 17.48 -7.84 11.28
N PRO A 36 16.17 -8.12 11.28
CA PRO A 36 15.67 -9.48 11.39
C PRO A 36 16.00 -10.26 10.10
N LYS A 37 16.55 -11.47 10.25
CA LYS A 37 16.86 -12.37 9.10
C LYS A 37 15.66 -13.21 8.67
N ILE A 38 14.89 -13.70 9.63
CA ILE A 38 13.71 -14.55 9.39
C ILE A 38 12.58 -14.01 10.25
N THR A 39 11.42 -13.77 9.64
CA THR A 39 10.22 -13.27 10.32
C THR A 39 9.16 -14.35 10.49
N ALA A 40 8.16 -14.11 11.35
CA ALA A 40 7.03 -15.02 11.50
C ALA A 40 6.27 -15.23 10.18
N MET A 41 6.11 -14.17 9.38
CA MET A 41 5.48 -14.27 8.06
C MET A 41 6.28 -15.14 7.09
N MET A 42 7.61 -15.02 7.08
CA MET A 42 8.48 -15.86 6.25
C MET A 42 8.37 -17.34 6.67
N LYS A 43 8.42 -17.63 7.98
CA LYS A 43 8.23 -19.01 8.51
C LYS A 43 6.86 -19.57 8.11
N TYR A 44 5.82 -18.75 8.20
CA TYR A 44 4.48 -19.14 7.77
C TYR A 44 4.45 -19.53 6.29
N ARG A 45 5.04 -18.72 5.41
CA ARG A 45 5.11 -19.02 3.96
C ARG A 45 5.88 -20.29 3.66
N ILE A 46 7.04 -20.49 4.29
CA ILE A 46 7.84 -21.73 4.16
C ILE A 46 6.96 -22.94 4.48
N ASN A 47 6.30 -22.96 5.64
CA ASN A 47 5.44 -24.07 6.04
C ASN A 47 4.26 -24.28 5.05
N GLN A 48 3.68 -23.19 4.53
CA GLN A 48 2.62 -23.26 3.53
C GLN A 48 3.10 -23.88 2.21
N TRP A 49 4.31 -23.56 1.75
CA TRP A 49 4.87 -24.12 0.54
C TRP A 49 5.28 -25.59 0.72
N GLU A 50 5.89 -25.93 1.86
CA GLU A 50 6.25 -27.31 2.22
C GLU A 50 5.02 -28.23 2.21
N LYS A 51 3.93 -27.81 2.86
CA LYS A 51 2.64 -28.55 2.84
C LYS A 51 2.05 -28.75 1.45
N LYS A 52 2.39 -27.88 0.49
CA LYS A 52 1.94 -27.95 -0.90
C LYS A 52 2.97 -28.62 -1.82
N GLY A 53 4.08 -29.15 -1.28
CA GLY A 53 5.17 -29.71 -2.08
C GLY A 53 5.89 -28.69 -2.98
N LYS A 54 5.69 -27.38 -2.76
CA LYS A 54 6.31 -26.32 -3.56
C LYS A 54 7.73 -26.02 -3.07
N LYS A 55 8.69 -25.96 -3.98
CA LYS A 55 10.07 -25.54 -3.70
C LYS A 55 10.27 -24.05 -3.99
N VAL A 56 9.74 -23.18 -3.13
CA VAL A 56 9.92 -21.72 -3.24
C VAL A 56 11.07 -21.28 -2.35
N LYS A 57 11.99 -20.48 -2.90
CA LYS A 57 13.09 -19.86 -2.14
C LYS A 57 12.73 -18.42 -1.79
N ILE A 58 12.97 -18.03 -0.54
CA ILE A 58 12.85 -16.64 -0.12
C ILE A 58 14.01 -15.84 -0.71
N LYS A 59 13.68 -14.77 -1.41
CA LYS A 59 14.60 -13.72 -1.85
C LYS A 59 14.35 -12.49 -1.00
N GLN A 60 15.38 -12.06 -0.27
CA GLN A 60 15.37 -10.84 0.50
C GLN A 60 16.71 -10.12 0.34
N ILE A 61 16.64 -8.82 0.09
CA ILE A 61 17.81 -7.94 0.08
C ILE A 61 17.48 -6.77 1.00
N TRP A 62 18.31 -6.59 2.03
CA TRP A 62 18.14 -5.48 2.97
C TRP A 62 18.72 -4.20 2.38
N VAL A 63 17.98 -3.10 2.49
CA VAL A 63 18.42 -1.77 2.07
C VAL A 63 18.07 -0.72 3.13
N PRO A 64 19.00 0.18 3.49
CA PRO A 64 18.69 1.31 4.38
C PRO A 64 17.64 2.26 3.76
N LEU A 65 16.84 2.93 4.59
CA LEU A 65 15.71 3.77 4.16
C LEU A 65 16.12 4.94 3.25
N ASN A 66 17.33 5.47 3.44
CA ASN A 66 17.88 6.54 2.63
C ASN A 66 18.33 6.07 1.23
N LYS A 67 18.43 4.76 1.00
CA LYS A 67 18.71 4.14 -0.29
C LYS A 67 17.45 3.62 -0.99
N ILE A 68 16.27 3.93 -0.47
CA ILE A 68 14.98 3.65 -1.10
C ILE A 68 14.44 4.92 -1.75
N SER A 69 13.89 4.80 -2.97
CA SER A 69 13.29 5.91 -3.72
C SER A 69 12.32 6.72 -2.83
N PRO A 70 12.43 8.07 -2.83
CA PRO A 70 11.49 8.92 -2.10
C PRO A 70 10.06 8.74 -2.61
N TYR A 71 9.87 8.53 -3.91
CA TYR A 71 8.58 8.26 -4.52
C TYR A 71 7.93 7.02 -3.95
N LEU A 72 8.70 5.94 -3.82
CA LEU A 72 8.23 4.68 -3.27
C LEU A 72 7.83 4.80 -1.79
N LYS A 73 8.64 5.48 -0.98
CA LYS A 73 8.29 5.75 0.42
C LYS A 73 6.95 6.47 0.50
N LYS A 74 6.73 7.50 -0.31
CA LYS A 74 5.46 8.24 -0.33
C LYS A 74 4.30 7.42 -0.88
N ALA A 75 4.50 6.65 -1.93
CA ALA A 75 3.48 5.79 -2.51
C ALA A 75 2.97 4.75 -1.50
N VAL A 76 3.88 4.12 -0.76
CA VAL A 76 3.53 3.14 0.29
C VAL A 76 2.76 3.81 1.43
N LEU A 77 3.20 4.98 1.90
CA LEU A 77 2.47 5.74 2.92
C LEU A 77 1.05 6.06 2.45
N ILE A 78 0.88 6.62 1.25
CA ILE A 78 -0.45 6.93 0.69
C ILE A 78 -1.32 5.67 0.58
N ALA A 79 -0.74 4.54 0.19
CA ALA A 79 -1.49 3.31 -0.08
C ALA A 79 -1.90 2.54 1.18
N GLU A 80 -1.09 2.59 2.23
CA GLU A 80 -1.23 1.73 3.42
C GLU A 80 -1.51 2.52 4.70
N ASP A 81 -0.94 3.71 4.85
CA ASP A 81 -0.95 4.48 6.11
C ASP A 81 -0.52 5.95 5.90
N ASP A 82 -1.46 6.77 5.44
CA ASP A 82 -1.17 8.14 4.99
C ASP A 82 -0.77 9.07 6.15
N LYS A 83 -1.26 8.75 7.35
CA LYS A 83 -0.97 9.49 8.59
C LYS A 83 0.14 8.85 9.42
N PHE A 84 0.92 7.93 8.86
CA PHE A 84 1.94 7.14 9.58
C PHE A 84 2.82 7.95 10.55
N TYR A 85 3.27 9.13 10.14
CA TYR A 85 4.16 9.98 10.93
C TYR A 85 3.44 10.78 12.04
N TYR A 86 2.11 10.83 12.03
CA TYR A 86 1.31 11.65 12.93
C TYR A 86 0.63 10.87 14.05
N HIS A 87 0.56 9.54 13.96
CA HIS A 87 -0.04 8.69 15.00
C HIS A 87 0.99 7.82 15.71
N GLU A 88 0.67 7.24 16.87
CA GLU A 88 1.54 6.32 17.64
C GLU A 88 1.16 4.84 17.42
N GLY A 89 1.15 4.41 16.15
CA GLY A 89 0.85 3.03 15.74
C GLY A 89 -0.60 2.71 15.43
N PHE A 90 -1.55 3.57 15.77
CA PHE A 90 -2.98 3.36 15.46
C PHE A 90 -3.59 4.63 14.85
N ASP A 91 -4.22 4.49 13.69
CA ASP A 91 -5.03 5.54 13.07
C ASP A 91 -6.50 5.30 13.43
N LEU A 92 -6.99 6.01 14.44
CA LEU A 92 -8.36 5.87 14.93
C LEU A 92 -9.38 6.28 13.87
N ASP A 93 -9.08 7.31 13.07
CA ASP A 93 -9.96 7.76 11.99
C ASP A 93 -10.07 6.67 10.92
N ALA A 94 -8.95 6.07 10.52
CA ALA A 94 -8.96 4.97 9.55
C ALA A 94 -9.71 3.73 10.08
N ILE A 95 -9.61 3.44 11.38
CA ILE A 95 -10.36 2.36 12.02
C ILE A 95 -11.87 2.65 11.96
N MET A 96 -12.29 3.86 12.36
CA MET A 96 -13.71 4.26 12.34
C MET A 96 -14.27 4.22 10.92
N LEU A 97 -13.55 4.77 9.95
CA LEU A 97 -13.92 4.74 8.53
C LEU A 97 -14.01 3.30 7.98
N ALA A 98 -13.11 2.41 8.39
CA ALA A 98 -13.16 1.01 7.98
C ALA A 98 -14.38 0.30 8.57
N VAL A 99 -14.72 0.56 9.85
CA VAL A 99 -15.93 0.03 10.50
C VAL A 99 -17.19 0.51 9.79
N GLU A 100 -17.32 1.81 9.54
CA GLU A 100 -18.48 2.39 8.84
C GLU A 100 -18.67 1.76 7.45
N LYS A 101 -17.59 1.65 6.67
CA LYS A 101 -17.63 1.02 5.34
C LYS A 101 -17.99 -0.47 5.39
N ASN A 102 -17.55 -1.19 6.42
CA ASN A 102 -17.88 -2.61 6.60
C ASN A 102 -19.34 -2.82 6.99
N ILE A 103 -19.90 -1.94 7.84
CA ILE A 103 -21.33 -1.93 8.19
C ILE A 103 -22.17 -1.69 6.94
N LYS A 104 -21.85 -0.64 6.17
CA LYS A 104 -22.54 -0.32 4.91
C LYS A 104 -22.44 -1.44 3.87
N ALA A 105 -21.31 -2.15 3.82
CA ALA A 105 -21.09 -3.25 2.88
C ALA A 105 -21.66 -4.60 3.35
N GLY A 106 -22.13 -4.71 4.60
CA GLY A 106 -22.59 -5.97 5.21
C GLY A 106 -21.50 -7.04 5.35
N LYS A 107 -20.23 -6.70 5.18
CA LYS A 107 -19.11 -7.65 5.24
C LYS A 107 -17.80 -6.97 5.63
N LEU A 108 -16.92 -7.71 6.32
CA LEU A 108 -15.57 -7.28 6.69
C LEU A 108 -14.64 -7.27 5.47
N LYS A 109 -14.64 -6.16 4.72
CA LYS A 109 -13.84 -5.96 3.49
C LYS A 109 -12.72 -4.93 3.66
N TYR A 110 -12.97 -3.85 4.38
CA TYR A 110 -12.05 -2.73 4.54
C TYR A 110 -11.27 -2.87 5.85
N GLY A 111 -9.96 -2.70 5.78
CA GLY A 111 -9.07 -2.72 6.95
C GLY A 111 -8.56 -1.33 7.27
N GLY A 112 -8.39 -1.03 8.57
CA GLY A 112 -7.75 0.18 9.07
C GLY A 112 -6.45 -0.13 9.81
N SER A 113 -5.63 -1.05 9.27
CA SER A 113 -4.36 -1.43 9.93
C SER A 113 -3.20 -0.58 9.43
N THR A 114 -2.49 0.06 10.35
CA THR A 114 -1.33 0.92 10.09
C THR A 114 -0.09 0.11 9.67
N ILE A 115 0.93 0.79 9.16
CA ILE A 115 2.23 0.18 8.85
C ILE A 115 2.84 -0.49 10.08
N SER A 116 2.72 0.11 11.26
CA SER A 116 3.25 -0.44 12.51
C SER A 116 2.53 -1.72 12.94
N GLN A 117 1.21 -1.77 12.78
CA GLN A 117 0.43 -2.99 13.01
C GLN A 117 0.80 -4.10 12.03
N GLN A 118 0.96 -3.74 10.76
CA GLN A 118 1.41 -4.69 9.74
C GLN A 118 2.84 -5.19 10.02
N LEU A 119 3.74 -4.32 10.47
CA LEU A 119 5.10 -4.69 10.87
C LEU A 119 5.10 -5.66 12.06
N ALA A 120 4.34 -5.36 13.13
CA ALA A 120 4.19 -6.22 14.29
C ALA A 120 3.74 -7.63 13.89
N LYS A 121 2.71 -7.68 13.02
CA LYS A 121 2.21 -8.92 12.45
C LYS A 121 3.31 -9.65 11.67
N ASN A 122 3.95 -8.99 10.72
CA ASN A 122 4.92 -9.63 9.83
C ASN A 122 6.14 -10.19 10.58
N LEU A 123 6.65 -9.43 11.56
CA LEU A 123 7.83 -9.82 12.35
C LEU A 123 7.57 -10.99 13.29
N PHE A 124 6.47 -10.92 14.05
CA PHE A 124 6.33 -11.73 15.26
C PHE A 124 5.10 -12.64 15.29
N LEU A 125 4.12 -12.43 14.41
CA LEU A 125 2.84 -13.14 14.45
C LEU A 125 2.54 -13.89 13.15
N ASN A 126 1.79 -14.97 13.28
CA ASN A 126 1.25 -15.70 12.14
C ASN A 126 0.04 -14.93 11.56
N PRO A 127 -0.32 -14.97 10.25
CA PRO A 127 -1.46 -14.20 9.73
C PRO A 127 -2.82 -14.86 10.02
N SER A 128 -2.97 -15.52 11.17
CA SER A 128 -4.23 -16.15 11.59
C SER A 128 -5.32 -15.09 11.85
N LYS A 129 -6.56 -15.38 11.46
CA LYS A 129 -7.70 -14.48 11.70
C LYS A 129 -8.34 -14.77 13.08
N ASN A 130 -7.56 -14.62 14.15
CA ASN A 130 -8.02 -14.84 15.53
C ASN A 130 -7.94 -13.54 16.36
N PRO A 131 -8.97 -13.19 17.17
CA PRO A 131 -8.94 -12.05 18.10
C PRO A 131 -7.72 -12.01 19.04
N VAL A 132 -7.29 -13.15 19.60
CA VAL A 132 -6.09 -13.25 20.47
C VAL A 132 -4.85 -12.71 19.76
N ARG A 133 -4.67 -13.10 18.49
CA ARG A 133 -3.56 -12.62 17.67
C ARG A 133 -3.67 -11.12 17.40
N LYS A 134 -4.89 -10.57 17.27
CA LYS A 134 -5.08 -9.11 17.09
C LYS A 134 -4.77 -8.33 18.39
N ILE A 135 -5.06 -8.89 19.56
CA ILE A 135 -4.64 -8.31 20.86
C ILE A 135 -3.12 -8.30 20.96
N GLN A 136 -2.45 -9.43 20.66
CA GLN A 136 -0.99 -9.50 20.63
C GLN A 136 -0.39 -8.51 19.64
N GLU A 137 -0.98 -8.35 18.46
CA GLU A 137 -0.56 -7.35 17.47
C GLU A 137 -0.63 -5.93 18.05
N ALA A 138 -1.71 -5.59 18.75
CA ALA A 138 -1.85 -4.27 19.37
C ALA A 138 -0.76 -4.02 20.43
N ILE A 139 -0.51 -4.99 21.31
CA ILE A 139 0.55 -4.89 22.35
C ILE A 139 1.92 -4.71 21.70
N ILE A 140 2.25 -5.51 20.68
CA ILE A 140 3.53 -5.43 19.99
C ILE A 140 3.66 -4.11 19.21
N THR A 141 2.58 -3.64 18.58
CA THR A 141 2.54 -2.35 17.85
C THR A 141 2.89 -1.21 18.78
N PHE A 142 2.23 -1.13 19.94
CA PHE A 142 2.51 -0.12 20.95
C PHE A 142 3.98 -0.15 21.37
N ARG A 143 4.52 -1.35 21.63
CA ARG A 143 5.94 -1.51 22.01
C ARG A 143 6.90 -1.13 20.89
N LEU A 144 6.59 -1.41 19.62
CA LEU A 144 7.40 -0.98 18.47
C LEU A 144 7.48 0.55 18.41
N GLU A 145 6.35 1.23 18.51
CA GLU A 145 6.26 2.71 18.45
C GLU A 145 6.98 3.38 19.61
N ARG A 146 6.89 2.82 20.83
CA ARG A 146 7.62 3.33 22.00
C ARG A 146 9.12 3.06 21.96
N THR A 147 9.55 2.07 21.18
CA THR A 147 10.95 1.63 21.18
C THR A 147 11.73 2.17 19.98
N LEU A 148 11.10 2.31 18.82
CA LEU A 148 11.76 2.58 17.55
C LEU A 148 11.31 3.92 16.96
N PRO A 149 12.22 4.71 16.38
CA PRO A 149 11.81 5.91 15.65
C PRO A 149 11.02 5.53 14.39
N LYS A 150 10.09 6.38 13.96
CA LYS A 150 9.22 6.16 12.78
C LYS A 150 9.96 5.75 11.52
N ASN A 151 11.09 6.39 11.24
CA ASN A 151 11.93 6.02 10.09
C ASN A 151 12.45 4.59 10.19
N ARG A 152 12.83 4.13 11.38
CA ARG A 152 13.27 2.74 11.57
C ARG A 152 12.13 1.75 11.40
N ILE A 153 10.92 2.09 11.86
CA ILE A 153 9.72 1.28 11.64
C ILE A 153 9.44 1.15 10.14
N LEU A 154 9.44 2.25 9.40
CA LEU A 154 9.22 2.25 7.95
C LEU A 154 10.32 1.45 7.22
N GLU A 155 11.57 1.60 7.61
CA GLU A 155 12.69 0.83 7.05
C GLU A 155 12.49 -0.68 7.25
N LEU A 156 12.19 -1.09 8.49
CA LEU A 156 11.91 -2.49 8.80
C LEU A 156 10.74 -3.00 7.96
N TYR A 157 9.63 -2.25 7.90
CA TYR A 157 8.45 -2.61 7.14
C TYR A 157 8.77 -2.85 5.66
N LEU A 158 9.41 -1.90 5.00
CA LEU A 158 9.74 -2.01 3.58
C LEU A 158 10.68 -3.18 3.27
N ASN A 159 11.53 -3.58 4.22
CA ASN A 159 12.45 -4.70 4.07
C ASN A 159 11.86 -6.07 4.47
N VAL A 160 10.76 -6.13 5.21
CA VAL A 160 10.14 -7.39 5.65
C VAL A 160 8.76 -7.66 5.05
N ALA A 161 8.16 -6.67 4.40
CA ALA A 161 6.92 -6.85 3.65
C ALA A 161 7.11 -7.88 2.53
N GLU A 162 6.06 -8.67 2.28
CA GLU A 162 5.98 -9.56 1.14
C GLU A 162 5.47 -8.76 -0.06
N TRP A 163 6.16 -8.88 -1.20
CA TRP A 163 5.84 -8.16 -2.44
C TRP A 163 5.42 -9.10 -3.58
N GLY A 164 5.60 -10.42 -3.39
CA GLY A 164 5.22 -11.48 -4.32
C GLY A 164 5.57 -12.86 -3.74
N GLU A 165 5.26 -13.95 -4.46
CA GLU A 165 5.59 -15.31 -4.00
C GLU A 165 7.11 -15.48 -3.82
N GLY A 166 7.56 -15.62 -2.56
CA GLY A 166 8.99 -15.75 -2.24
C GLY A 166 9.77 -14.42 -2.23
N ILE A 167 9.13 -13.28 -2.48
CA ILE A 167 9.80 -11.98 -2.60
C ILE A 167 9.49 -11.15 -1.37
N PHE A 168 10.53 -10.93 -0.55
CA PHE A 168 10.44 -10.14 0.67
C PHE A 168 11.42 -8.97 0.61
N GLY A 169 10.96 -7.80 1.05
CA GLY A 169 11.76 -6.60 1.02
C GLY A 169 11.77 -5.91 -0.35
N ILE A 170 11.78 -4.58 -0.31
CA ILE A 170 11.53 -3.75 -1.48
C ILE A 170 12.67 -3.75 -2.49
N GLU A 171 13.92 -3.95 -2.06
CA GLU A 171 15.05 -4.08 -2.98
C GLU A 171 14.94 -5.35 -3.83
N ALA A 172 14.56 -6.48 -3.21
CA ALA A 172 14.30 -7.72 -3.93
C ALA A 172 13.11 -7.57 -4.91
N ALA A 173 12.05 -6.87 -4.49
CA ALA A 173 10.89 -6.60 -5.32
C ALA A 173 11.22 -5.73 -6.54
N SER A 174 11.92 -4.61 -6.32
CA SER A 174 12.33 -3.69 -7.38
C SER A 174 13.16 -4.40 -8.46
N ARG A 175 14.13 -5.22 -8.03
CA ARG A 175 14.95 -6.01 -8.97
C ARG A 175 14.15 -7.07 -9.69
N HIS A 176 13.22 -7.72 -9.00
CA HIS A 176 12.40 -8.76 -9.60
C HIS A 176 11.44 -8.21 -10.67
N TYR A 177 10.77 -7.09 -10.39
CA TYR A 177 9.73 -6.56 -11.27
C TYR A 177 10.26 -5.57 -12.32
N PHE A 178 11.30 -4.79 -11.99
CA PHE A 178 11.79 -3.70 -12.86
C PHE A 178 13.28 -3.81 -13.20
N GLY A 179 13.96 -4.86 -12.73
CA GLY A 179 15.38 -5.09 -13.07
C GLY A 179 16.36 -4.07 -12.46
N LYS A 180 15.91 -3.20 -11.54
CA LYS A 180 16.71 -2.07 -11.04
C LYS A 180 16.67 -1.91 -9.52
N PRO A 181 17.64 -1.23 -8.90
CA PRO A 181 17.63 -0.99 -7.45
C PRO A 181 16.41 -0.15 -7.04
N SER A 182 15.95 -0.34 -5.81
CA SER A 182 14.79 0.38 -5.26
C SER A 182 14.99 1.90 -5.15
N SER A 183 16.24 2.37 -5.18
CA SER A 183 16.57 3.79 -5.30
C SER A 183 16.19 4.41 -6.65
N ALA A 184 16.12 3.61 -7.72
CA ALA A 184 15.89 4.04 -9.10
C ALA A 184 14.43 3.89 -9.56
N LEU A 185 13.52 3.55 -8.64
CA LEU A 185 12.09 3.48 -8.93
C LEU A 185 11.53 4.87 -9.20
N ASN A 186 10.91 5.02 -10.37
CA ASN A 186 10.21 6.23 -10.75
C ASN A 186 8.84 6.30 -10.04
N PRO A 187 8.10 7.42 -10.16
CA PRO A 187 6.84 7.58 -9.45
C PRO A 187 5.75 6.57 -9.84
N TRP A 188 5.69 6.18 -11.11
CA TRP A 188 4.68 5.22 -11.60
C TRP A 188 4.95 3.80 -11.10
N GLU A 189 6.19 3.31 -11.20
CA GLU A 189 6.60 2.00 -10.68
C GLU A 189 6.41 1.92 -9.16
N SER A 190 6.69 3.03 -8.47
CA SER A 190 6.44 3.19 -7.03
C SER A 190 4.96 3.00 -6.70
N ALA A 191 4.06 3.63 -7.47
CA ALA A 191 2.61 3.48 -7.32
C ALA A 191 2.13 2.06 -7.64
N LEU A 192 2.67 1.41 -8.68
CA LEU A 192 2.38 0.02 -9.02
C LEU A 192 2.76 -0.93 -7.87
N LEU A 193 3.97 -0.81 -7.32
CA LEU A 193 4.41 -1.62 -6.17
C LEU A 193 3.53 -1.40 -4.94
N ALA A 194 3.26 -0.14 -4.58
CA ALA A 194 2.40 0.17 -3.45
C ALA A 194 0.96 -0.36 -3.63
N SER A 195 0.48 -0.46 -4.87
CA SER A 195 -0.87 -0.94 -5.15
C SER A 195 -1.08 -2.42 -4.82
N VAL A 196 -0.02 -3.25 -4.86
CA VAL A 196 -0.15 -4.70 -4.67
C VAL A 196 0.03 -5.15 -3.22
N LEU A 197 0.59 -4.30 -2.34
CA LEU A 197 0.84 -4.59 -0.92
C LEU A 197 -0.35 -5.18 -0.14
N PRO A 198 -1.62 -4.82 -0.39
CA PRO A 198 -2.73 -5.45 0.33
C PRO A 198 -2.86 -6.96 0.07
N ASN A 199 -2.45 -7.44 -1.10
CA ASN A 199 -2.50 -8.85 -1.45
C ASN A 199 -1.42 -9.23 -2.50
N PRO A 200 -0.15 -9.31 -2.09
CA PRO A 200 1.00 -9.47 -3.00
C PRO A 200 1.05 -10.86 -3.66
N ILE A 201 0.37 -11.86 -3.09
CA ILE A 201 0.28 -13.19 -3.70
C ILE A 201 -0.75 -13.22 -4.84
N LYS A 202 -1.80 -12.39 -4.75
CA LYS A 202 -2.86 -12.34 -5.76
C LYS A 202 -2.52 -11.39 -6.91
N TYR A 203 -1.85 -10.28 -6.61
CA TYR A 203 -1.64 -9.21 -7.58
C TYR A 203 -0.17 -9.13 -7.99
N ASN A 204 0.04 -8.97 -9.30
CA ASN A 204 1.36 -8.70 -9.87
C ASN A 204 1.41 -7.22 -10.31
N PRO A 205 2.40 -6.43 -9.88
CA PRO A 205 2.50 -5.01 -10.22
C PRO A 205 2.67 -4.74 -11.71
N LEU A 206 3.18 -5.71 -12.49
CA LEU A 206 3.32 -5.62 -13.94
C LEU A 206 2.07 -6.10 -14.71
N SER A 207 1.06 -6.64 -14.01
CA SER A 207 -0.13 -7.15 -14.68
C SER A 207 -1.06 -6.03 -15.15
N GLN A 208 -1.84 -6.31 -16.19
CA GLN A 208 -2.94 -5.45 -16.65
C GLN A 208 -4.21 -5.58 -15.79
N SER A 209 -4.09 -6.05 -14.54
CA SER A 209 -5.22 -6.17 -13.64
C SER A 209 -5.89 -4.81 -13.42
N SER A 210 -7.20 -4.73 -13.71
CA SER A 210 -7.98 -3.50 -13.50
C SER A 210 -7.85 -2.95 -12.07
N TYR A 211 -7.74 -3.84 -11.07
CA TYR A 211 -7.53 -3.44 -9.67
C TYR A 211 -6.20 -2.71 -9.48
N VAL A 212 -5.10 -3.31 -9.96
CA VAL A 212 -3.73 -2.78 -9.84
C VAL A 212 -3.66 -1.43 -10.55
N GLN A 213 -4.12 -1.36 -11.80
CA GLN A 213 -4.09 -0.14 -12.60
C GLN A 213 -4.90 0.99 -11.97
N LYS A 214 -6.13 0.73 -11.51
CA LYS A 214 -6.96 1.74 -10.84
C LYS A 214 -6.32 2.24 -9.54
N LYS A 215 -5.80 1.33 -8.70
CA LYS A 215 -5.18 1.70 -7.43
C LYS A 215 -3.86 2.45 -7.65
N ALA A 216 -3.03 2.03 -8.59
CA ALA A 216 -1.78 2.73 -8.94
C ALA A 216 -2.06 4.14 -9.50
N LYS A 217 -3.05 4.30 -10.40
CA LYS A 217 -3.48 5.62 -10.90
C LYS A 217 -3.93 6.53 -9.77
N LEU A 218 -4.71 6.02 -8.81
CA LEU A 218 -5.13 6.79 -7.64
C LEU A 218 -3.93 7.24 -6.80
N ILE A 219 -2.99 6.33 -6.48
CA ILE A 219 -1.79 6.65 -5.70
C ILE A 219 -0.95 7.70 -6.43
N TYR A 220 -0.70 7.51 -7.72
CA TYR A 220 0.06 8.43 -8.56
C TYR A 220 -0.59 9.82 -8.63
N PHE A 221 -1.91 9.87 -8.82
CA PHE A 221 -2.68 11.12 -8.82
C PHE A 221 -2.53 11.87 -7.48
N ILE A 222 -2.62 11.16 -6.35
CA ILE A 222 -2.42 11.77 -5.02
C ILE A 222 -0.98 12.29 -4.88
N MET A 223 0.02 11.55 -5.38
CA MET A 223 1.42 11.99 -5.37
C MET A 223 1.61 13.27 -6.19
N LYS A 224 1.02 13.35 -7.40
CA LYS A 224 1.04 14.55 -8.24
C LYS A 224 0.37 15.73 -7.54
N LYS A 225 -0.85 15.54 -7.03
CA LYS A 225 -1.61 16.59 -6.31
C LYS A 225 -0.86 17.16 -5.09
N ARG A 226 -0.01 16.36 -4.46
CA ARG A 226 0.79 16.76 -3.29
C ARG A 226 2.17 17.34 -3.65
N GLY A 227 2.46 17.57 -4.93
CA GLY A 227 3.75 18.09 -5.40
C GLY A 227 4.92 17.14 -5.13
N ILE A 228 4.66 15.86 -4.89
CA ILE A 228 5.72 14.86 -4.69
C ILE A 228 6.42 14.60 -6.02
N ILE A 229 5.65 14.55 -7.10
CA ILE A 229 6.14 14.40 -8.46
C ILE A 229 6.28 15.82 -9.01
N LYS A 230 7.51 16.23 -9.33
CA LYS A 230 7.73 17.44 -10.11
C LYS A 230 7.40 17.09 -11.56
N GLU A 231 6.57 17.90 -12.21
CA GLU A 231 6.49 17.87 -13.67
C GLU A 231 7.86 18.30 -14.16
N GLU A 232 8.59 17.39 -14.82
CA GLU A 232 9.58 17.84 -15.80
C GLU A 232 8.75 18.58 -16.84
N TYR A 233 8.87 19.91 -16.87
CA TYR A 233 8.46 20.64 -18.05
C TYR A 233 9.32 20.06 -19.17
N GLU A 234 8.70 19.41 -20.15
CA GLU A 234 9.35 19.31 -21.46
C GLU A 234 9.61 20.76 -21.85
N GLU A 235 10.87 21.18 -21.80
CA GLU A 235 11.29 22.38 -22.51
C GLU A 235 10.87 22.13 -23.96
N ILE A 236 9.84 22.85 -24.41
CA ILE A 236 9.57 23.01 -25.83
C ILE A 236 10.85 23.63 -26.37
N THR A 237 11.69 22.83 -27.01
CA THR A 237 12.89 23.35 -27.68
C THR A 237 12.41 24.12 -28.91
N GLU A 238 13.17 25.12 -29.36
CA GLU A 238 12.85 25.86 -30.60
C GLU A 238 12.65 24.89 -31.81
N GLU A 239 13.24 23.71 -31.78
CA GLU A 239 13.00 22.63 -32.76
C GLU A 239 11.56 22.12 -32.74
N THR A 240 10.92 21.98 -31.57
CA THR A 240 9.52 21.53 -31.44
C THR A 240 8.54 22.61 -31.91
N GLU A 241 8.83 23.89 -31.69
CA GLU A 241 8.07 25.00 -32.30
C GLU A 241 8.23 25.05 -33.82
N THR A 242 9.42 24.72 -34.33
CA THR A 242 9.69 24.70 -35.77
C THR A 242 8.95 23.56 -36.47
N GLU A 243 8.89 22.37 -35.87
CA GLU A 243 8.11 21.23 -36.39
C GLU A 243 6.60 21.52 -36.38
N LEU A 244 6.05 22.06 -35.28
CA LEU A 244 4.63 22.41 -35.17
C LEU A 244 4.21 23.57 -36.08
N SER A 245 5.12 24.48 -36.42
CA SER A 245 4.86 25.59 -37.35
C SER A 245 5.04 25.20 -38.83
N GLN A 246 5.78 24.13 -39.13
CA GLN A 246 5.85 23.55 -40.47
C GLN A 246 4.63 22.66 -40.76
N GLU A 247 4.14 21.91 -39.78
CA GLU A 247 2.97 21.05 -39.95
C GLU A 247 1.69 21.86 -40.18
N ASN A 248 1.51 22.98 -39.46
CA ASN A 248 0.37 23.89 -39.61
C ASN A 248 0.37 24.76 -40.89
N LYS A 249 1.48 24.79 -41.65
CA LYS A 249 1.53 25.50 -42.94
C LYS A 249 1.03 24.67 -44.13
N THR A 250 0.75 23.38 -43.92
CA THR A 250 0.37 22.47 -45.02
C THR A 250 -1.14 22.25 -45.13
N GLU A 251 -1.93 22.68 -44.15
CA GLU A 251 -3.40 22.60 -44.17
C GLU A 251 -4.04 24.01 -44.18
N GLU A 252 -3.95 24.71 -45.31
CA GLU A 252 -4.95 25.75 -45.62
C GLU A 252 -6.27 25.06 -45.98
N ILE A 253 -7.14 24.89 -44.99
CA ILE A 253 -8.55 24.52 -45.20
C ILE A 253 -9.27 25.76 -45.75
N PRO A 254 -9.90 25.71 -46.95
CA PRO A 254 -10.61 26.86 -47.49
C PRO A 254 -11.77 27.28 -46.58
N LEU A 255 -11.84 28.56 -46.25
CA LEU A 255 -12.96 29.18 -45.54
C LEU A 255 -14.26 28.96 -46.33
N GLN A 256 -15.15 28.11 -45.83
CA GLN A 256 -16.56 28.09 -46.26
C GLN A 256 -17.30 29.23 -45.55
N GLU A 257 -17.90 30.13 -46.33
CA GLU A 257 -18.78 31.18 -45.81
C GLU A 257 -20.03 30.58 -45.12
N PRO A 258 -20.51 31.17 -44.02
CA PRO A 258 -21.68 30.68 -43.31
C PRO A 258 -22.97 30.96 -44.11
N ILE A 259 -23.76 29.90 -44.36
CA ILE A 259 -25.09 30.00 -44.96
C ILE A 259 -26.06 30.59 -43.93
N PHE A 260 -26.43 31.86 -44.10
CA PHE A 260 -27.58 32.47 -43.42
C PHE A 260 -28.87 32.06 -44.16
N GLN A 261 -29.75 31.28 -43.52
CA GLN A 261 -31.13 31.12 -43.98
C GLN A 261 -32.00 32.22 -43.37
N GLU A 262 -32.49 33.10 -44.24
CA GLU A 262 -33.46 34.14 -43.96
C GLU A 262 -34.87 33.54 -44.10
N ASN A 263 -35.68 33.54 -43.03
CA ASN A 263 -37.12 33.30 -43.13
C ASN A 263 -37.85 34.38 -42.32
N LYS A 264 -38.42 35.35 -43.06
CA LYS A 264 -39.30 36.40 -42.54
C LYS A 264 -40.75 35.90 -42.45
N THR A 265 -41.27 35.91 -41.23
CA THR A 265 -42.59 36.43 -40.77
C THR A 265 -43.83 36.33 -41.68
N PHE A 266 -44.94 35.84 -41.10
CA PHE A 266 -46.18 36.64 -40.99
C PHE A 266 -47.12 36.12 -39.87
N SER A 267 -48.09 36.96 -39.53
CA SER A 267 -48.81 37.20 -38.27
C SER A 267 -49.94 36.26 -37.83
N GLU A 268 -50.18 36.29 -36.51
CA GLU A 268 -51.48 36.39 -35.78
C GLU A 268 -52.71 35.62 -36.29
N ASN A 269 -53.31 34.78 -35.43
CA ASN A 269 -54.55 35.13 -34.71
C ASN A 269 -55.11 33.99 -33.81
N GLN A 270 -55.54 34.41 -32.61
CA GLN A 270 -56.83 34.09 -31.94
C GLN A 270 -57.12 32.72 -31.26
N THR A 271 -57.22 32.83 -29.92
CA THR A 271 -58.36 32.48 -29.01
C THR A 271 -58.85 31.03 -28.79
N SER A 272 -58.84 30.66 -27.50
CA SER A 272 -59.87 29.95 -26.70
C SER A 272 -60.51 28.65 -27.21
N LEU A 273 -60.21 27.55 -26.51
CA LEU A 273 -61.08 26.86 -25.53
C LEU A 273 -60.31 25.72 -24.84
#